data_AF-A0A7X8TK50-F1
#
_entry.id   AF-A0A7X8TK50-F1
#
_cell.length_a   1.000
_cell.length_b   1.000
_cell.length_c   1.000
_cell.angle_alpha   90.00
_cell.angle_beta   90.00
_cell.angle_gamma   90.00
#
_symmetry.space_group_name_H-M   'P 1'
#
loop_
_entity.id
_entity.type
_entity.pdbx_description
1 polymer ?
#
loop_
_entity_poly.entity_id
_entity_poly.type
_entity_poly.pdbx_seq_one_letter_code
_entity_poly.pdbx_strand_id
1 'polypeptide(L)'
;MAPPRDGNNYYRRRNAQPPSGRPVPKNLGQRGPRDYSPPELEDDFRPPNPGNPVAGAKPGVVIGALLAVLGIVALVVHPFLPLDLPGWTTAALIGVIILGIVVLFMQMPSKRAGTDDGAQV
;
A
#
# COMPACT_ATOMS: atom_id res chain seq x y z
N MET A 1 4.83 19.80 69.76
CA MET A 1 4.10 19.76 68.48
C MET A 1 5.14 19.59 67.37
N ALA A 2 5.04 18.49 66.60
CA ALA A 2 5.87 18.01 65.47
C ALA A 2 7.35 17.60 65.74
N PRO A 3 7.71 16.30 65.60
CA PRO A 3 9.10 15.81 65.54
C PRO A 3 9.70 15.90 64.10
N PRO A 4 11.03 15.76 63.94
CA PRO A 4 11.79 16.26 62.79
C PRO A 4 11.72 15.30 61.59
N ARG A 5 11.86 15.85 60.37
CA ARG A 5 12.02 15.05 59.15
C ARG A 5 13.48 14.97 58.74
N ASP A 6 13.90 13.71 58.67
CA ASP A 6 15.21 13.16 58.40
C ASP A 6 15.86 13.62 57.09
N GLY A 7 17.19 13.61 57.13
CA GLY A 7 18.07 13.92 56.02
C GLY A 7 18.11 12.81 54.97
N ASN A 8 17.88 13.19 53.73
CA ASN A 8 18.09 12.36 52.55
C ASN A 8 19.57 12.37 52.15
N ASN A 9 20.39 11.55 52.81
CA ASN A 9 21.69 11.16 52.31
C ASN A 9 21.56 9.85 51.53
N TYR A 10 21.53 9.98 50.21
CA TYR A 10 21.47 8.91 49.22
C TYR A 10 22.77 8.07 49.24
N TYR A 11 22.87 7.11 50.15
CA TYR A 11 23.92 6.10 50.10
C TYR A 11 23.69 5.14 48.94
N ARG A 12 24.44 5.39 47.87
CA ARG A 12 24.87 4.48 46.82
C ARG A 12 25.30 3.12 47.39
N ARG A 13 24.41 2.11 47.40
CA ARG A 13 24.82 0.70 47.56
C ARG A 13 25.45 0.21 46.25
N ARG A 14 26.76 0.44 46.12
CA ARG A 14 27.66 -0.44 45.37
C ARG A 14 27.57 -1.84 46.01
N ASN A 15 27.44 -2.87 45.18
CA ASN A 15 27.54 -4.29 45.55
C ASN A 15 26.22 -4.94 46.02
N ALA A 16 25.26 -5.07 45.10
CA ALA A 16 24.23 -6.11 45.21
C ALA A 16 24.71 -7.35 44.43
N GLN A 17 25.59 -8.14 45.05
CA GLN A 17 25.87 -9.48 44.55
C GLN A 17 24.67 -10.36 44.96
N PRO A 18 24.01 -11.07 44.03
CA PRO A 18 22.90 -11.94 44.39
C PRO A 18 23.39 -13.06 45.31
N PRO A 19 22.59 -13.49 46.30
CA PRO A 19 22.99 -14.52 47.25
C PRO A 19 23.31 -15.83 46.52
N SER A 20 24.52 -16.33 46.71
CA SER A 20 24.98 -17.62 46.17
C SER A 20 24.22 -18.76 46.85
N GLY A 21 23.50 -19.58 46.06
CA GLY A 21 22.88 -20.80 46.57
C GLY A 21 21.40 -21.01 46.24
N ARG A 22 20.74 -20.12 45.48
CA ARG A 22 19.44 -20.48 44.89
C ARG A 22 19.65 -21.37 43.67
N PRO A 23 19.01 -22.57 43.61
CA PRO A 23 19.04 -23.37 42.39
C PRO A 23 18.37 -22.57 41.28
N VAL A 24 19.17 -22.20 40.27
CA VAL A 24 18.70 -21.60 39.03
C VAL A 24 17.79 -22.64 38.37
N PRO A 25 16.51 -22.35 38.07
CA PRO A 25 15.63 -23.33 37.46
C PRO A 25 16.28 -23.83 36.16
N LYS A 26 16.46 -25.15 36.05
CA LYS A 26 17.13 -25.83 34.92
C LYS A 26 16.45 -25.59 33.55
N ASN A 27 15.28 -24.94 33.55
CA ASN A 27 14.55 -24.55 32.34
C ASN A 27 14.94 -23.15 31.81
N LEU A 28 15.93 -22.47 32.40
CA LEU A 28 16.56 -21.27 31.82
C LEU A 28 17.46 -21.56 30.61
N GLY A 29 17.44 -22.79 30.08
CA GLY A 29 17.87 -23.07 28.70
C GLY A 29 16.94 -22.47 27.65
N GLN A 30 15.83 -21.85 28.05
CA GLN A 30 14.99 -21.06 27.17
C GLN A 30 15.66 -19.71 26.93
N ARG A 31 16.40 -19.65 25.81
CA ARG A 31 16.92 -18.46 25.13
C ARG A 31 16.33 -17.17 25.69
N GLY A 32 17.13 -16.42 26.46
CA GLY A 32 16.73 -15.10 26.92
C GLY A 32 16.52 -14.15 25.72
N PRO A 33 15.98 -12.94 25.93
CA PRO A 33 15.82 -11.95 24.85
C PRO A 33 17.13 -11.58 24.12
N ARG A 34 18.28 -11.94 24.70
CA ARG A 34 19.63 -11.77 24.13
C ARG A 34 20.12 -12.98 23.33
N ASP A 35 19.43 -14.11 23.42
CA ASP A 35 19.76 -15.37 22.76
C ASP A 35 18.88 -15.60 21.51
N TYR A 36 18.21 -14.55 21.02
CA TYR A 36 17.53 -14.55 19.74
C TYR A 36 18.58 -14.43 18.63
N SER A 37 18.85 -15.54 17.96
CA SER A 37 19.41 -15.51 16.61
C SER A 37 18.22 -15.36 15.65
N PRO A 38 18.25 -14.42 14.70
CA PRO A 38 17.34 -14.46 13.56
C PRO A 38 17.37 -15.88 12.97
N PRO A 39 16.22 -16.44 12.55
CA PRO A 39 16.23 -17.63 11.72
C PRO A 39 17.14 -17.35 10.52
N GLU A 40 17.91 -18.35 10.09
CA GLU A 40 18.68 -18.27 8.85
C GLU A 40 17.75 -17.77 7.75
N LEU A 41 18.24 -16.86 6.89
CA LEU A 41 17.47 -16.18 5.83
C LEU A 41 16.73 -17.22 4.96
N GLU A 42 15.55 -17.63 5.40
CA GLU A 42 14.60 -18.37 4.58
C GLU A 42 14.15 -17.39 3.51
N ASP A 43 14.57 -17.69 2.28
CA ASP A 43 14.23 -17.05 1.01
C ASP A 43 13.66 -15.63 1.14
N ASP A 44 14.51 -14.62 0.90
CA ASP A 44 14.09 -13.22 0.69
C ASP A 44 12.77 -13.22 -0.09
N PHE A 45 11.68 -12.78 0.54
CA PHE A 45 10.37 -12.75 -0.09
C PHE A 45 10.48 -12.03 -1.43
N ARG A 46 10.37 -12.79 -2.52
CA ARG A 46 10.29 -12.26 -3.87
C ARG A 46 8.83 -12.30 -4.27
N PRO A 47 8.15 -11.14 -4.34
CA PRO A 47 6.81 -11.09 -4.89
C PRO A 47 6.82 -11.79 -6.25
N PRO A 48 5.81 -12.61 -6.57
CA PRO A 48 5.69 -13.17 -7.90
C PRO A 48 5.71 -12.02 -8.91
N ASN A 49 6.51 -12.16 -9.98
CA ASN A 49 6.60 -11.15 -11.01
C ASN A 49 5.18 -10.80 -11.50
N PRO A 50 4.70 -9.56 -11.32
CA PRO A 50 3.39 -9.19 -11.82
C PRO A 50 3.40 -9.44 -13.33
N GLY A 51 2.47 -10.26 -13.81
CA GLY A 51 2.36 -10.56 -15.24
C GLY A 51 2.27 -9.28 -16.08
N ASN A 52 2.49 -9.38 -17.39
CA ASN A 52 2.46 -8.22 -18.27
C ASN A 52 1.14 -7.44 -18.08
N PRO A 53 1.20 -6.15 -17.65
CA PRO A 53 0.02 -5.37 -17.31
C PRO A 53 -0.94 -5.19 -18.49
N VAL A 54 -0.44 -5.34 -19.72
CA VAL A 54 -1.22 -5.19 -20.96
C VAL A 54 -1.85 -6.51 -21.41
N ALA A 55 -1.31 -7.66 -20.98
CA ALA A 55 -1.77 -8.98 -21.45
C ALA A 55 -3.17 -9.38 -20.93
N GLY A 56 -3.69 -8.68 -19.91
CA GLY A 56 -5.02 -8.91 -19.34
C GLY A 56 -6.06 -7.83 -19.66
N ALA A 57 -5.71 -6.80 -20.43
CA ALA A 57 -6.63 -5.69 -20.69
C ALA A 57 -7.76 -6.13 -21.63
N LYS A 58 -9.01 -6.00 -21.17
CA LYS A 58 -10.19 -6.25 -22.01
C LYS A 58 -10.19 -5.28 -23.20
N PRO A 59 -10.36 -5.73 -24.46
CA PRO A 59 -10.35 -4.86 -25.63
C PRO A 59 -11.32 -3.67 -25.50
N GLY A 60 -12.49 -3.89 -24.90
CA GLY A 60 -13.46 -2.83 -24.65
C GLY A 60 -12.94 -1.71 -23.74
N VAL A 61 -12.11 -2.03 -22.75
CA VAL A 61 -11.50 -1.01 -21.87
C VAL A 61 -10.53 -0.14 -22.67
N VAL A 62 -9.71 -0.76 -23.51
CA VAL A 62 -8.75 -0.04 -24.38
C VAL A 62 -9.48 0.88 -25.35
N ILE A 63 -10.51 0.37 -26.02
CA ILE A 63 -11.32 1.14 -26.97
C ILE A 63 -12.05 2.29 -26.25
N GLY A 64 -12.71 2.02 -25.13
CA GLY A 64 -13.42 3.03 -24.35
C GLY A 64 -12.49 4.15 -23.85
N ALA A 65 -11.32 3.78 -23.34
CA ALA A 65 -10.30 4.73 -22.89
C ALA A 65 -9.76 5.56 -24.05
N LEU A 66 -9.47 4.93 -25.19
CA LEU A 66 -8.96 5.62 -26.38
C LEU A 66 -9.99 6.61 -26.94
N LEU A 67 -11.27 6.22 -27.03
CA LEU A 67 -12.34 7.12 -27.46
C LEU A 67 -12.51 8.32 -26.52
N ALA A 68 -12.48 8.08 -25.21
CA ALA A 68 -12.63 9.15 -24.22
C ALA A 68 -11.43 10.12 -24.27
N VAL A 69 -10.20 9.60 -24.24
CA VAL A 69 -8.99 10.44 -24.24
C VAL A 69 -8.83 11.18 -25.56
N LEU A 70 -8.92 10.50 -26.71
CA LEU A 70 -8.81 11.16 -28.01
C LEU A 70 -9.95 12.14 -28.25
N GLY A 71 -11.17 11.82 -27.81
CA GLY A 71 -12.31 12.74 -27.91
C GLY A 71 -12.07 14.03 -27.13
N ILE A 72 -11.57 13.95 -25.90
CA ILE A 72 -11.22 15.12 -25.08
C ILE A 72 -10.09 15.93 -25.73
N VAL A 73 -9.01 15.26 -26.14
CA VAL A 73 -7.88 15.93 -26.80
C VAL A 73 -8.34 16.62 -28.09
N ALA A 74 -9.14 15.93 -28.91
CA ALA A 74 -9.70 16.50 -30.13
C ALA A 74 -10.60 17.70 -29.83
N LEU A 75 -11.43 17.66 -28.78
CA LEU A 75 -12.29 18.79 -28.39
C LEU A 75 -11.47 20.02 -27.99
N VAL A 76 -10.36 19.83 -27.27
CA VAL A 76 -9.46 20.92 -26.87
C VAL A 76 -8.69 21.48 -28.06
N VAL A 77 -8.24 20.63 -28.99
CA VAL A 77 -7.47 21.03 -30.16
C VAL A 77 -8.34 21.65 -31.26
N HIS A 78 -9.61 21.23 -31.36
CA HIS A 78 -10.58 21.65 -32.38
C HIS A 78 -10.61 23.17 -32.66
N PRO A 79 -10.75 24.07 -31.66
CA PRO A 79 -10.81 25.51 -31.92
C PRO A 79 -9.50 26.13 -32.42
N PHE A 80 -8.37 25.41 -32.31
CA PHE A 80 -7.07 25.89 -32.79
C PHE A 80 -6.73 25.38 -34.19
N LEU A 81 -7.56 24.49 -34.75
CA LEU A 81 -7.38 24.02 -36.11
C LEU A 81 -7.91 25.08 -37.09
N PRO A 82 -7.11 25.50 -38.09
CA PRO A 82 -7.56 26.42 -39.14
C PRO A 82 -8.42 25.67 -40.18
N LEU A 83 -9.46 24.98 -39.71
CA LEU A 83 -10.35 24.15 -40.51
C LEU A 83 -11.79 24.61 -40.29
N ASP A 84 -12.49 24.95 -41.38
CA ASP A 84 -13.93 25.21 -41.35
C ASP A 84 -14.69 23.88 -41.25
N LEU A 85 -14.88 23.43 -40.01
CA LEU A 85 -15.65 22.23 -39.71
C LEU A 85 -17.13 22.58 -39.49
N PRO A 86 -18.06 21.69 -39.86
CA PRO A 86 -19.48 21.97 -39.71
C PRO A 86 -19.87 22.08 -38.24
N GLY A 87 -20.87 22.93 -37.92
CA GLY A 87 -21.22 23.23 -36.52
C GLY A 87 -21.65 22.03 -35.65
N TRP A 88 -22.01 20.90 -36.27
CA TRP A 88 -22.33 19.66 -35.56
C TRP A 88 -21.09 18.88 -35.09
N THR A 89 -19.87 19.25 -35.52
CA THR A 89 -18.63 18.55 -35.16
C THR A 89 -18.38 18.55 -33.66
N THR A 90 -18.62 19.68 -32.97
CA THR A 90 -18.49 19.75 -31.50
C THR A 90 -19.43 18.78 -30.81
N ALA A 91 -20.69 18.69 -31.24
CA ALA A 91 -21.66 17.75 -30.69
C ALA A 91 -21.25 16.29 -30.95
N ALA A 92 -20.71 15.99 -32.14
CA ALA A 92 -20.19 14.67 -32.47
C ALA A 92 -19.00 14.27 -31.59
N LEU A 93 -18.04 15.19 -31.35
CA LEU A 93 -16.90 14.95 -30.46
C LEU A 93 -17.36 14.66 -29.03
N ILE A 94 -18.32 15.44 -28.51
CA ILE A 94 -18.94 15.18 -27.20
C ILE A 94 -19.58 13.79 -27.20
N GLY A 95 -20.31 13.42 -28.26
CA GLY A 95 -20.91 12.10 -28.42
C GLY A 95 -19.88 10.96 -28.36
N VAL A 96 -18.72 11.12 -29.00
CA VAL A 96 -17.62 10.15 -28.95
C VAL A 96 -17.06 9.99 -27.53
N ILE A 97 -16.92 11.09 -26.78
CA ILE A 97 -16.46 11.04 -25.39
C ILE A 97 -17.48 10.28 -24.53
N ILE A 98 -18.76 10.63 -24.64
CA ILE A 98 -19.84 9.96 -23.88
C ILE A 98 -19.88 8.47 -24.22
N LEU A 99 -19.76 8.11 -25.51
CA LEU A 99 -19.70 6.72 -25.95
C LEU A 99 -18.51 5.98 -25.32
N GLY A 100 -17.32 6.58 -25.32
CA GLY A 100 -16.13 6.01 -24.68
C GLY A 100 -16.34 5.76 -23.18
N ILE A 101 -16.95 6.73 -22.49
CA ILE A 101 -17.29 6.62 -21.06
C ILE A 101 -18.31 5.51 -20.81
N VAL A 102 -19.37 5.41 -21.62
CA VAL A 102 -20.37 4.35 -21.52
C VAL A 102 -19.73 2.98 -21.71
N VAL A 103 -18.87 2.83 -22.72
CA VAL A 103 -18.11 1.59 -22.95
C VAL A 103 -17.25 1.25 -21.74
N LEU A 104 -16.55 2.22 -21.15
CA LEU A 104 -15.76 1.99 -19.92
C LEU A 104 -16.62 1.53 -18.75
N PHE A 105 -17.79 2.16 -18.53
CA PHE A 105 -18.71 1.76 -17.47
C PHE A 105 -19.24 0.35 -17.66
N MET A 106 -19.56 -0.05 -18.89
CA MET A 106 -19.97 -1.43 -19.20
C MET A 106 -18.86 -2.46 -18.91
N GLN A 107 -17.60 -2.03 -18.90
CA GLN A 107 -16.44 -2.90 -18.62
C GLN A 107 -16.03 -2.94 -17.14
N MET A 108 -16.57 -2.04 -16.31
CA MET A 108 -16.24 -2.00 -14.88
C MET A 108 -16.57 -3.35 -14.22
N PRO A 109 -15.61 -3.96 -13.50
CA PRO A 109 -15.88 -5.19 -12.78
C PRO A 109 -16.89 -4.92 -11.66
N SER A 110 -18.00 -5.68 -11.67
CA SER A 110 -19.06 -5.58 -10.65
C SER A 110 -18.64 -6.09 -9.27
N LYS A 111 -17.51 -6.80 -9.20
CA LYS A 111 -16.92 -7.30 -7.96
C LYS A 111 -15.55 -6.66 -7.77
N ARG A 112 -15.30 -6.14 -6.58
CA ARG A 112 -13.94 -5.86 -6.13
C ARG A 112 -13.24 -7.21 -6.00
N ALA A 113 -12.03 -7.35 -6.56
CA ALA A 113 -11.17 -8.47 -6.17
C ALA A 113 -11.05 -8.42 -4.65
N GLY A 114 -11.24 -9.58 -4.00
CA GLY A 114 -11.52 -9.70 -2.58
C GLY A 114 -10.48 -9.06 -1.66
N THR A 115 -10.81 -9.06 -0.37
CA THR A 115 -9.99 -8.69 0.78
C THR A 115 -8.61 -9.35 0.72
N ASP A 116 -7.71 -8.80 -0.07
CA ASP A 116 -6.30 -9.13 -0.07
C ASP A 116 -5.63 -7.90 0.55
N ASP A 117 -5.48 -7.92 1.87
CA ASP A 117 -4.87 -6.85 2.68
C ASP A 117 -3.36 -6.73 2.43
N GLY A 118 -2.86 -7.30 1.32
CA GLY A 118 -1.45 -7.41 0.95
C GLY A 118 -0.60 -8.22 1.95
N ALA A 119 -1.18 -8.67 3.06
CA ALA A 119 -0.51 -9.37 4.13
C ALA A 119 -0.74 -10.88 3.98
N GLN A 120 0.19 -11.56 3.33
CA GLN A 120 0.38 -13.00 3.53
C GLN A 120 1.33 -13.17 4.71
N VAL A 121 0.80 -13.69 5.83
CA VAL A 121 1.57 -14.10 7.01
C VAL A 121 1.95 -15.57 6.94
#